data_AF-A0A7C7UYJ8-F1
#
_entry.id   AF-A0A7C7UYJ8-F1
#
_cell.length_a   1.000
_cell.length_b   1.000
_cell.length_c   1.000
_cell.angle_alpha   90.00
_cell.angle_beta   90.00
_cell.angle_gamma   90.00
#
_symmetry.space_group_name_H-M   'P 1'
#
loop_
_entity.id
_entity.type
_entity.pdbx_description
1 polymer ?
#
loop_
_entity_poly.entity_id
_entity_poly.type
_entity_poly.pdbx_seq_one_letter_code
_entity_poly.pdbx_strand_id
1 'polypeptide(L)' 'EDCLSDGLFDVTRFNPLTRLGYRDYSVIREVFSLNRPGET' A
#
# COMPACT_ATOMS: atom_id res chain seq x y z
N GLU A 1 15.39 6.89 6.22
CA GLU A 1 15.61 6.80 4.76
C GLU A 1 15.24 5.42 4.21
N ASP A 2 15.10 4.39 5.04
CA ASP A 2 14.82 3.00 4.64
C ASP A 2 13.49 2.70 3.93
N CYS A 3 12.50 3.59 4.02
CA CYS A 3 11.18 3.38 3.41
C CYS A 3 10.89 4.40 2.30
N LEU A 4 11.87 5.17 1.84
CA LEU A 4 11.73 6.08 0.71
C LEU A 4 12.35 5.44 -0.54
N SER A 5 11.58 5.31 -1.62
CA SER A 5 12.07 4.90 -2.94
C SER A 5 11.68 5.98 -3.94
N ASP A 6 12.65 6.50 -4.70
CA ASP A 6 12.43 7.48 -5.78
C ASP A 6 11.67 8.74 -5.35
N GLY A 7 11.87 9.18 -4.10
CA GLY A 7 11.19 10.34 -3.52
C GLY A 7 9.76 10.06 -3.03
N LEU A 8 9.26 8.83 -3.18
CA LEU A 8 7.98 8.36 -2.67
C LEU A 8 8.16 7.40 -1.49
N PHE A 9 7.17 7.35 -0.61
CA PHE A 9 7.17 6.40 0.50
C PHE A 9 6.74 5.01 0.01
N ASP A 10 7.65 4.05 0.12
CA ASP A 10 7.43 2.65 -0.19
C ASP A 10 6.75 1.94 1.01
N VAL A 11 5.42 1.83 0.90
CA VAL A 11 4.59 1.15 1.91
C VAL A 11 4.88 -0.35 2.03
N THR A 12 5.46 -0.98 1.01
CA THR A 12 5.77 -2.42 1.03
C THR A 12 6.98 -2.74 1.89
N ARG A 13 7.93 -1.81 2.00
CA ARG A 13 9.08 -1.93 2.92
C ARG A 13 8.69 -1.73 4.37
N PHE A 14 7.74 -0.82 4.62
CA PHE A 14 7.27 -0.52 5.97
C PHE A 14 6.37 -1.63 6.56
N ASN A 15 5.70 -2.43 5.72
CA ASN A 15 4.78 -3.50 6.13
C ASN A 15 3.76 -3.04 7.18
N PRO A 16 2.96 -1.99 6.90
CA PRO A 16 2.03 -1.44 7.89
C PRO A 16 0.95 -2.46 8.28
N LEU A 17 0.56 -2.43 9.55
CA LEU A 17 -0.60 -3.15 10.06
C LEU A 17 -1.87 -2.36 9.73
N THR A 18 -2.76 -2.94 8.93
CA THR A 18 -4.03 -2.31 8.58
C THR A 18 -5.18 -2.97 9.33
N ARG A 19 -6.07 -2.17 9.90
CA ARG A 19 -7.27 -2.66 10.59
C ARG A 19 -8.37 -2.97 9.58
N LEU A 20 -8.95 -4.16 9.67
CA LEU A 20 -10.15 -4.55 8.93
C LEU A 20 -11.35 -4.66 9.87
N GLY A 21 -12.46 -5.18 9.34
CA GLY A 21 -13.66 -5.45 10.12
C GLY A 21 -13.40 -6.42 11.28
N TYR A 22 -14.16 -6.26 12.38
CA TYR A 22 -14.07 -7.10 13.57
C TYR A 22 -12.65 -7.17 14.17
N ARG A 23 -12.02 -8.34 14.10
CA ARG A 23 -10.68 -8.66 14.61
C ARG A 23 -9.72 -9.03 13.49
N ASP A 24 -10.05 -8.66 12.26
CA ASP A 24 -9.24 -8.98 11.10
C ASP A 24 -8.18 -7.90 10.90
N TYR A 25 -7.00 -8.34 10.49
CA TYR A 25 -5.85 -7.51 10.21
C TYR A 25 -5.19 -7.97 8.92
N SER A 26 -4.61 -7.02 8.20
CA SER A 26 -3.81 -7.31 7.01
C SER A 26 -2.48 -6.58 7.05
N VAL A 27 -1.56 -7.08 6.23
CA VAL A 27 -0.25 -6.50 5.94
C VAL A 27 -0.17 -6.24 4.44
N ILE A 28 0.38 -5.09 4.05
CA ILE A 28 0.53 -4.72 2.64
C ILE A 28 1.76 -5.41 2.07
N ARG A 29 1.57 -6.23 1.03
CA ARG A 29 2.66 -6.94 0.32
C ARG A 29 2.94 -6.42 -1.08
N GLU A 30 1.93 -5.83 -1.72
CA GLU A 30 2.01 -5.37 -3.10
C GLU A 30 1.11 -4.14 -3.30
N VAL A 31 1.48 -3.30 -4.27
CA VAL A 31 0.73 -2.11 -4.68
C VAL A 31 0.60 -2.16 -6.19
N PHE A 32 -0.62 -1.96 -6.70
CA PHE A 32 -0.90 -1.82 -8.11
C PHE A 32 -1.80 -0.58 -8.33
N SER A 33 -1.71 0.00 -9.52
CA SER A 33 -2.51 1.16 -9.89
C SER A 33 -3.66 0.73 -10.80
N LEU A 34 -4.82 1.37 -10.62
CA LEU A 34 -5.97 1.22 -11.50
C LEU A 34 -6.17 2.53 -12.25
N ASN A 35 -6.54 2.44 -13.52
CA ASN A 35 -6.99 3.60 -14.29
C ASN A 35 -8.26 4.16 -13.67
N ARG A 36 -8.48 5.47 -13.76
CA ARG A 36 -9.76 6.04 -13.34
C ARG A 36 -10.85 5.51 -14.26
N PRO A 37 -12.07 5.27 -13.75
CA PRO A 37 -13.19 4.89 -14.60
C PRO A 37 -13.38 5.90 -15.75
N GLY A 38 -13.23 5.44 -16.99
CA GLY A 38 -13.34 6.26 -18.21
C GLY A 38 -12.01 6.76 -18.80
N GLU A 39 -10.87 6.60 -18.12
CA GLU A 39 -9.57 6.68 -18.78
C GLU A 39 -9.40 5.42 -19.63
N THR A 40 -9.46 5.61 -20.96
CA THR A 40 -9.22 4.55 -21.96
C THR A 40 -7.76 4.58 -22.38
#